data_AF-A0A4Y2TSA1-F1
#
_entry.id   AF-A0A4Y2TSA1-F1
#
_cell.length_a   1.000
_cell.length_b   1.000
_cell.length_c   1.000
_cell.angle_alpha   90.00
_cell.angle_beta   90.00
_cell.angle_gamma   90.00
#
_symmetry.space_group_name_H-M   'P 1'
#
loop_
_entity.id
_entity.type
_entity.pdbx_description
1 polymer ?
#
loop_
_entity_poly.entity_id
_entity_poly.type
_entity_poly.pdbx_seq_one_letter_code
_entity_poly.pdbx_strand_id
1 'polypeptide(L)'
;MWEPGWSGKKICFCKPGYSQKGTKCEACNCGPDTNCTFIDQGFFKPLLKKCLCKPGHHEENGKCVDDPCSPNPCKNDGACDADGTGFKCKCNGPWKGETCEESE
;
A
#
# COMPACT_ATOMS: atom_id res chain seq x y z
N MET A 1 21.20 39.07 -23.12
CA MET A 1 21.53 37.68 -22.76
C MET A 1 20.31 37.11 -22.06
N TRP A 2 19.56 36.24 -22.73
CA TRP A 2 18.31 35.63 -22.24
C TRP A 2 18.56 34.14 -22.07
N GLU A 3 18.51 33.65 -20.84
CA GLU A 3 18.41 32.22 -20.57
C GLU A 3 16.98 31.91 -20.12
N PRO A 4 16.14 31.28 -20.96
CA PRO A 4 14.83 30.81 -20.53
C PRO A 4 14.99 29.45 -19.82
N GLY A 5 15.40 29.52 -18.55
CA GLY A 5 15.56 28.35 -17.67
C GLY A 5 14.60 28.36 -16.49
N TRP A 6 13.31 28.61 -16.68
CA TRP A 6 12.31 28.52 -15.60
C TRP A 6 11.20 27.54 -15.93
N SER A 7 11.46 26.25 -15.69
CA SER A 7 10.41 25.24 -15.52
C SER A 7 10.16 25.05 -14.02
N GLY A 8 9.49 26.01 -13.39
CA GLY A 8 9.00 25.85 -12.02
C GLY A 8 7.88 24.81 -12.02
N LYS A 9 8.17 23.57 -11.59
CA LYS A 9 7.16 22.52 -11.43
C LYS A 9 6.10 23.02 -10.44
N LYS A 10 4.90 23.36 -10.95
CA LYS A 10 3.78 23.79 -10.11
C LYS A 10 3.34 22.59 -9.26
N ILE A 11 3.42 22.71 -7.94
CA ILE A 11 2.99 21.68 -6.99
C ILE A 11 1.59 22.05 -6.48
N CYS A 12 0.68 21.07 -6.41
CA CYS A 12 -0.66 21.28 -5.87
C CYS A 12 -0.72 20.82 -4.41
N PHE A 13 -1.27 21.66 -3.51
CA PHE A 13 -1.63 21.25 -2.16
C PHE A 13 -3.01 20.60 -2.20
N CYS A 14 -3.05 19.27 -2.29
CA CYS A 14 -4.29 18.51 -2.41
C CYS A 14 -4.90 18.20 -1.03
N LYS A 15 -6.23 18.06 -1.00
CA LYS A 15 -6.95 17.57 0.19
C LYS A 15 -6.61 16.09 0.47
N PRO A 16 -6.80 15.59 1.71
CA PRO A 16 -6.70 14.16 1.98
C PRO A 16 -7.54 13.33 1.01
N GLY A 17 -6.99 12.21 0.51
CA GLY A 17 -7.62 11.39 -0.53
C GLY A 17 -7.39 11.84 -1.97
N TYR A 18 -6.60 12.90 -2.18
CA TYR A 18 -6.22 13.40 -3.50
C TYR A 18 -4.70 13.55 -3.61
N SER A 19 -4.17 13.27 -4.80
CA SER A 19 -2.74 13.42 -5.10
C SER A 19 -2.50 14.19 -6.38
N GLN A 20 -1.32 14.80 -6.48
CA GLN A 20 -0.96 15.61 -7.62
C GLN A 20 -0.70 14.74 -8.86
N LYS A 21 -1.41 15.04 -9.95
CA LYS A 21 -1.18 14.47 -11.28
C LYS A 21 -1.05 15.62 -12.28
N GLY A 22 0.18 15.89 -12.71
CA GLY A 22 0.48 17.06 -13.53
C GLY A 22 0.16 18.36 -12.78
N THR A 23 -0.78 19.17 -13.29
CA THR A 23 -1.19 20.45 -12.70
C THR A 23 -2.52 20.39 -11.93
N LYS A 24 -3.05 19.17 -11.69
CA LYS A 24 -4.34 18.96 -11.03
C LYS A 24 -4.19 18.03 -9.83
N CYS A 25 -5.12 18.15 -8.88
CA CYS A 25 -5.35 17.14 -7.86
C CYS A 25 -6.34 16.10 -8.41
N GLU A 26 -5.94 14.84 -8.42
CA GLU A 26 -6.78 13.72 -8.82
C GLU A 26 -7.15 12.88 -7.59
N ALA A 27 -8.41 12.45 -7.51
CA ALA A 27 -8.89 11.61 -6.43
C ALA A 27 -8.22 10.24 -6.49
N CYS A 28 -7.75 9.74 -5.34
CA CYS A 28 -7.04 8.48 -5.26
C CYS A 28 -7.96 7.26 -5.42
N ASN A 29 -9.20 7.36 -4.90
CA ASN A 29 -10.17 6.26 -4.89
C ASN A 29 -9.60 4.94 -4.34
N CYS A 30 -8.65 5.01 -3.39
CA CYS A 30 -7.98 3.86 -2.79
C CYS A 30 -8.76 3.26 -1.60
N GLY A 31 -9.76 3.97 -1.06
CA GLY A 31 -10.49 3.60 0.16
C GLY A 31 -10.56 4.79 1.15
N PRO A 32 -11.24 4.64 2.30
CA PRO A 32 -11.33 5.71 3.29
C PRO A 32 -9.96 6.04 3.88
N ASP A 33 -9.66 7.33 4.05
CA ASP A 33 -8.43 7.88 4.64
C ASP A 33 -7.08 7.40 4.05
N THR A 34 -7.07 7.02 2.78
CA THR A 34 -5.84 6.58 2.08
C THR A 34 -5.39 7.63 1.08
N ASN A 35 -4.08 7.79 0.93
CA ASN A 35 -3.49 8.69 -0.06
C ASN A 35 -2.92 7.87 -1.23
N CYS A 36 -2.43 8.51 -2.27
CA CYS A 36 -1.83 7.83 -3.42
C CYS A 36 -0.70 8.67 -4.03
N THR A 37 0.10 8.04 -4.88
CA THR A 37 1.08 8.71 -5.73
C THR A 37 0.90 8.29 -7.17
N PHE A 38 1.19 9.20 -8.09
CA PHE A 38 1.22 8.92 -9.52
C PHE A 38 2.68 8.85 -9.96
N ILE A 39 3.16 7.62 -10.20
CA ILE A 39 4.55 7.35 -10.55
C ILE A 39 4.66 7.36 -12.07
N ASP A 40 5.59 8.15 -12.59
CA ASP A 40 5.93 8.15 -14.00
C ASP A 40 6.82 6.94 -14.32
N GLN A 41 6.31 6.07 -15.20
CA GLN A 41 7.01 4.86 -15.65
C GLN A 41 7.72 5.06 -17.00
N GLY A 42 7.78 6.29 -17.53
CA GLY A 42 8.51 6.67 -18.73
C GLY A 42 7.64 7.18 -19.86
N PHE A 43 8.29 7.68 -20.91
CA PHE A 43 7.70 8.53 -21.97
C PHE A 43 6.48 7.96 -22.71
N PHE A 44 6.35 6.64 -22.80
CA PHE A 44 5.22 5.98 -23.46
C PHE A 44 4.30 5.21 -22.52
N LYS A 45 4.53 5.26 -21.20
CA LYS A 45 3.73 4.52 -20.22
C LYS A 45 2.75 5.46 -19.52
N PRO A 46 1.53 4.99 -19.22
CA PRO A 46 0.62 5.75 -18.37
C PRO A 46 1.23 5.91 -16.97
N LEU A 47 0.85 7.00 -16.30
CA LEU A 47 1.17 7.20 -14.90
C LEU A 47 0.59 6.04 -14.08
N LEU A 48 1.45 5.34 -13.35
CA LEU A 48 1.02 4.29 -12.44
C LEU A 48 0.46 4.94 -11.16
N LYS A 49 -0.82 4.69 -10.87
CA LYS A 49 -1.40 5.02 -9.56
C LYS A 49 -0.93 3.98 -8.55
N LYS A 50 -0.26 4.41 -7.48
CA LYS A 50 0.09 3.57 -6.34
C LYS A 50 -0.66 4.07 -5.10
N CYS A 51 -1.35 3.18 -4.40
CA CYS A 51 -2.04 3.53 -3.16
C CYS A 51 -1.07 3.49 -1.97
N LEU A 52 -1.23 4.45 -1.05
CA LEU A 52 -0.50 4.49 0.21
C LEU A 52 -1.45 4.01 1.31
N CYS A 53 -1.39 2.71 1.57
CA CYS A 53 -2.22 2.06 2.58
C CYS A 53 -1.69 2.33 3.99
N LYS A 54 -2.61 2.42 4.95
CA LYS A 54 -2.28 2.53 6.38
C LYS A 54 -1.65 1.21 6.87
N PRO A 55 -0.92 1.21 8.01
CA PRO A 55 -0.48 -0.03 8.65
C PRO A 55 -1.65 -1.00 8.85
N GLY A 56 -1.41 -2.31 8.67
CA GLY A 56 -2.46 -3.32 8.70
C GLY A 56 -3.24 -3.47 7.39
N HIS A 57 -2.88 -2.76 6.32
CA HIS A 57 -3.54 -2.84 5.02
C HIS A 57 -2.51 -2.97 3.88
N HIS A 58 -2.88 -3.63 2.80
CA HIS A 58 -2.07 -3.77 1.59
C HIS A 58 -2.85 -3.36 0.33
N GLU A 59 -2.13 -3.10 -0.77
CA GLU A 59 -2.76 -2.74 -2.04
C GLU A 59 -3.16 -4.00 -2.81
N GLU A 60 -4.46 -4.15 -3.08
CA GLU A 60 -5.03 -5.19 -3.92
C GLU A 60 -6.01 -4.56 -4.92
N ASN A 61 -5.83 -4.83 -6.22
CA ASN A 61 -6.66 -4.30 -7.30
C ASN A 61 -6.85 -2.76 -7.26
N GLY A 62 -5.82 -2.02 -6.85
CA GLY A 62 -5.83 -0.55 -6.79
C GLY A 62 -6.67 0.05 -5.65
N LYS A 63 -6.98 -0.76 -4.64
CA LYS A 63 -7.60 -0.39 -3.37
C LYS A 63 -6.76 -0.90 -2.21
N CYS A 64 -6.91 -0.27 -1.05
CA CYS A 64 -6.35 -0.77 0.19
C CYS A 64 -7.35 -1.74 0.84
N VAL A 65 -6.89 -2.95 1.14
CA VAL A 65 -7.65 -3.99 1.84
C VAL A 65 -6.90 -4.38 3.11
N ASP A 66 -7.60 -4.93 4.10
CA ASP A 66 -6.98 -5.42 5.33
C ASP A 66 -5.92 -6.48 5.02
N ASP A 67 -4.76 -6.36 5.64
CA ASP A 67 -3.72 -7.38 5.60
C ASP A 67 -3.95 -8.36 6.76
N PRO A 68 -4.39 -9.59 6.47
CA PRO A 68 -4.72 -10.57 7.50
C PRO A 68 -3.49 -11.04 8.29
N CYS A 69 -2.27 -10.73 7.80
CA CYS A 69 -1.02 -11.00 8.48
C CYS A 69 -0.46 -9.79 9.26
N SER A 70 -1.19 -8.68 9.35
CA SER A 70 -0.67 -7.46 9.99
C SER A 70 -1.66 -6.86 10.99
N PRO A 71 -1.34 -6.88 12.31
CA PRO A 71 -0.13 -7.46 12.91
C PRO A 71 -0.09 -8.99 12.79
N ASN A 72 1.10 -9.59 12.84
CA ASN A 72 1.25 -11.05 12.67
C ASN A 72 0.37 -11.80 13.68
N PRO A 73 -0.66 -12.54 13.22
CA PRO A 73 -1.56 -13.29 14.10
C PRO A 73 -0.87 -14.54 14.68
N CYS A 74 0.18 -15.04 14.06
CA CYS A 74 0.89 -16.25 14.46
C CYS A 74 1.77 -15.98 15.69
N LYS A 75 1.61 -16.81 16.71
CA LYS A 75 2.41 -16.85 17.94
C LYS A 75 3.69 -17.65 17.74
N ASN A 76 4.58 -17.56 18.74
CA ASN A 76 5.78 -18.38 18.83
C ASN A 76 6.65 -18.36 17.56
N ASP A 77 6.84 -17.17 17.00
CA ASP A 77 7.59 -16.92 15.76
C ASP A 77 7.07 -17.70 14.53
N GLY A 78 5.77 -18.03 14.53
CA GLY A 78 5.10 -18.58 13.35
C GLY A 78 5.11 -17.60 12.18
N ALA A 79 5.34 -18.13 10.98
CA ALA A 79 5.28 -17.33 9.76
C ALA A 79 3.83 -17.23 9.28
N CYS A 80 3.40 -16.02 8.91
CA CYS A 80 2.06 -15.78 8.39
C CYS A 80 2.07 -15.70 6.87
N ASP A 81 1.18 -16.45 6.22
CA ASP A 81 0.90 -16.38 4.80
C ASP A 81 -0.55 -15.92 4.59
N ALA A 82 -0.77 -14.88 3.79
CA ALA A 82 -2.12 -14.44 3.42
C ALA A 82 -2.68 -15.38 2.34
N ASP A 83 -3.82 -16.02 2.61
CA ASP A 83 -4.43 -17.04 1.73
C ASP A 83 -5.59 -16.45 0.88
N GLY A 84 -5.52 -15.15 0.58
CA GLY A 84 -6.51 -14.40 -0.22
C GLY A 84 -7.88 -14.17 0.43
N THR A 85 -8.28 -15.00 1.39
CA THR A 85 -9.53 -14.87 2.17
C THR A 85 -9.29 -14.62 3.67
N GLY A 86 -8.04 -14.74 4.11
CA GLY A 86 -7.62 -14.64 5.50
C GLY A 86 -6.12 -14.91 5.64
N PHE A 87 -5.71 -15.45 6.77
CA PHE A 87 -4.32 -15.81 7.03
C PHE A 87 -4.16 -17.31 7.30
N LYS A 88 -2.94 -17.80 7.11
CA LYS A 88 -2.52 -19.14 7.52
C LYS A 88 -1.17 -19.04 8.23
N CYS A 89 -1.08 -19.67 9.40
CA CYS A 89 0.16 -19.76 10.13
C CYS A 89 0.94 -21.02 9.78
N LYS A 90 2.22 -20.82 9.50
CA LYS A 90 3.22 -21.88 9.43
C LYS A 90 4.00 -21.90 10.74
N CYS A 91 3.66 -22.87 11.58
CA CYS A 91 4.28 -23.00 12.89
C CYS A 91 5.67 -23.61 12.80
N ASN A 92 6.58 -23.07 13.59
CA ASN A 92 7.86 -23.70 13.84
C ASN A 92 7.67 -24.73 14.96
N GLY A 93 8.19 -25.95 14.79
CA GLY A 93 8.09 -26.97 15.85
C GLY A 93 8.76 -26.48 17.15
N PRO A 94 8.23 -26.81 18.34
CA PRO A 94 7.14 -27.76 18.66
C PRO A 94 5.73 -27.15 18.66
N TRP A 95 5.53 -25.97 18.05
CA TRP A 95 4.26 -25.25 18.16
C TRP A 95 3.21 -25.72 17.14
N LYS A 96 1.94 -25.73 17.54
CA LYS A 96 0.75 -26.16 16.80
C LYS A 96 -0.46 -25.25 17.11
N GLY A 97 -1.58 -25.48 16.44
CA GLY A 97 -2.78 -24.65 16.50
C GLY A 97 -2.93 -23.74 15.29
N GLU A 98 -4.07 -23.07 15.15
CA GLU A 98 -4.35 -22.16 14.02
C GLU A 98 -3.42 -20.94 14.03
N THR A 99 -3.00 -20.50 15.22
CA THR A 99 -2.09 -19.38 15.43
C THR A 99 -0.78 -19.82 16.10
N CYS A 100 -0.43 -21.11 16.08
CA CYS A 100 0.78 -21.64 16.72
C CYS A 100 0.84 -21.40 18.24
N GLU A 101 -0.31 -21.33 18.92
CA GLU A 101 -0.45 -21.03 20.33
C GLU A 101 -0.21 -22.24 21.26
N GLU A 102 -0.26 -23.46 20.72
CA GLU A 102 -0.13 -24.70 21.47
C GLU A 102 1.29 -25.26 21.35
N SER A 103 1.86 -25.75 22.44
CA SER A 103 3.06 -26.60 22.40
C SER A 103 2.65 -28.06 22.40
N GLU A 104 3.24 -28.87 21.51
CA GLU A 104 3.17 -30.33 21.57
C GLU A 104 3.96 -30.92 22.74
#